data_AF-A0A943BNB5-F1
#
_entry.id   AF-A0A943BNB5-F1
#
_cell.length_a   1.000
_cell.length_b   1.000
_cell.length_c   1.000
_cell.angle_alpha   90.00
_cell.angle_beta   90.00
_cell.angle_gamma   90.00
#
_symmetry.space_group_name_H-M   'P 1'
#
loop_
_entity.id
_entity.type
_entity.pdbx_description
1 polymer ?
#
loop_
_entity_poly.entity_id
_entity_poly.type
_entity_poly.pdbx_seq_one_letter_code
_entity_poly.pdbx_strand_id
1 'polypeptide(L)' 'MRYTDDQLTEAKRQIDSTLHKLRETLKTLEGKENPSRYKSQITLARRRIEAFGIAVDLIEKELDSKAE' A
#
# COMPACT_ATOMS: atom_id res chain seq x y z
N MET A 1 18.68 -6.33 -11.20
CA MET A 1 19.34 -5.24 -10.42
C MET A 1 19.12 -5.59 -8.95
N ARG A 2 20.16 -5.66 -8.11
CA ARG A 2 19.98 -5.81 -6.65
C ARG A 2 19.85 -4.41 -6.06
N TYR A 3 18.79 -4.18 -5.29
CA TYR A 3 18.61 -2.95 -4.52
C TYR A 3 19.41 -3.04 -3.22
N THR A 4 19.87 -1.90 -2.71
CA THR A 4 20.49 -1.82 -1.38
C THR A 4 19.42 -1.84 -0.28
N ASP A 5 19.83 -2.15 0.94
CA ASP A 5 18.92 -2.20 2.10
C ASP A 5 18.29 -0.83 2.37
N ASP A 6 19.05 0.25 2.21
CA ASP A 6 18.54 1.62 2.30
C ASP A 6 17.48 1.91 1.23
N GLN A 7 17.68 1.45 -0.01
CA GLN A 7 16.71 1.64 -1.08
C GLN A 7 15.43 0.86 -0.82
N LEU A 8 15.55 -0.38 -0.34
CA LEU A 8 14.39 -1.22 0.01
C LEU A 8 13.63 -0.64 1.20
N THR A 9 14.34 -0.20 2.23
CA THR A 9 13.76 0.44 3.42
C THR A 9 13.02 1.73 3.04
N GLU A 10 13.62 2.57 2.20
CA GLU A 10 12.97 3.79 1.73
C GLU A 10 11.76 3.50 0.85
N ALA A 11 11.87 2.54 -0.08
CA ALA A 11 10.76 2.11 -0.91
C ALA A 11 9.57 1.62 -0.06
N LYS A 12 9.84 0.77 0.92
CA LYS A 12 8.84 0.31 1.90
C LYS A 12 8.18 1.49 2.61
N ARG A 13 8.96 2.43 3.14
CA ARG A 13 8.45 3.62 3.84
C ARG A 13 7.51 4.45 2.96
N GLN A 14 7.86 4.65 1.69
CA GLN A 14 7.00 5.37 0.73
C GLN A 14 5.70 4.62 0.44
N ILE A 15 5.75 3.30 0.29
CA ILE A 15 4.57 2.46 0.08
C ILE A 15 3.68 2.48 1.32
N ASP A 16 4.23 2.37 2.53
CA ASP A 16 3.50 2.42 3.79
C ASP A 16 2.74 3.75 3.96
N SER A 17 3.39 4.87 3.65
CA SER A 17 2.75 6.20 3.63
C SER A 17 1.59 6.26 2.64
N THR A 18 1.75 5.64 1.47
CA THR A 18 0.70 5.58 0.44
C THR A 18 -0.45 4.68 0.88
N LEU A 19 -0.17 3.53 1.48
CA LEU A 19 -1.16 2.62 2.07
C LEU A 19 -2.02 3.33 3.12
N HIS A 20 -1.38 4.09 4.02
CA HIS A 20 -2.10 4.86 5.03
C HIS A 20 -3.10 5.84 4.38
N LYS A 21 -2.66 6.62 3.39
CA LYS A 21 -3.52 7.58 2.67
C LYS A 21 -4.66 6.88 1.91
N LEU A 22 -4.41 5.71 1.32
CA LEU A 22 -5.44 4.93 0.63
C LEU A 22 -6.50 4.39 1.59
N ARG A 23 -6.10 3.94 2.78
CA ARG A 23 -7.03 3.49 3.84
C ARG A 23 -7.93 4.63 4.32
N GLU A 24 -7.36 5.82 4.57
CA GLU A 24 -8.15 7.00 4.94
C GLU A 24 -9.08 7.47 3.82
N THR A 25 -8.61 7.41 2.57
CA THR A 25 -9.44 7.72 1.39
C THR A 25 -10.61 6.74 1.29
N LEU A 26 -10.35 5.44 1.45
CA LEU A 26 -11.39 4.41 1.42
C LEU A 26 -12.44 4.67 2.50
N LYS A 27 -12.02 4.87 3.75
CA LYS A 27 -12.89 5.21 4.89
C LYS A 27 -13.73 6.45 4.60
N THR A 28 -13.13 7.49 4.02
CA THR A 28 -13.81 8.73 3.66
C THR A 28 -14.89 8.51 2.60
N LEU A 29 -14.61 7.69 1.58
CA LEU A 29 -15.54 7.40 0.48
C LEU A 29 -16.70 6.52 0.95
N GLU A 30 -16.42 5.53 1.81
CA GLU A 30 -17.43 4.65 2.40
C GLU A 30 -18.35 5.38 3.38
N GLY A 31 -17.85 6.43 4.05
CA GLY A 31 -18.63 7.27 4.97
C GLY A 31 -19.43 8.41 4.33
N LYS A 32 -19.39 8.58 3.00
CA LYS A 32 -20.24 9.59 2.32
C LYS A 32 -21.72 9.20 2.39
N GLU A 33 -22.62 10.18 2.31
CA GLU A 33 -24.08 9.97 2.34
C GLU A 33 -24.56 8.97 1.26
N ASN A 34 -23.95 8.99 0.07
CA ASN A 34 -24.26 8.04 -1.00
C ASN A 34 -22.98 7.38 -1.56
N PRO A 35 -22.44 6.34 -0.88
CA PRO A 35 -21.21 5.66 -1.30
C PRO A 35 -21.30 5.00 -2.68
N SER A 36 -22.52 4.67 -3.14
CA SER A 36 -22.75 4.02 -4.44
C SER A 36 -22.24 4.87 -5.61
N ARG A 37 -22.24 6.20 -5.47
CA ARG A 37 -21.67 7.13 -6.47
C ARG A 37 -20.16 7.04 -6.60
N TYR A 38 -19.48 6.46 -5.61
CA TYR A 38 -18.02 6.33 -5.56
C TYR A 38 -17.55 4.87 -5.71
N LYS A 39 -18.42 3.97 -6.19
CA LYS A 39 -18.17 2.53 -6.25
C LYS A 39 -16.86 2.18 -6.98
N SER A 40 -16.55 2.86 -8.09
CA SER A 40 -15.32 2.62 -8.85
C SER A 40 -14.08 3.06 -8.06
N GLN A 41 -14.13 4.22 -7.39
CA GLN A 41 -13.03 4.72 -6.55
C GLN A 41 -12.80 3.82 -5.32
N ILE A 42 -13.88 3.38 -4.66
CA ILE A 42 -13.84 2.44 -3.53
C ILE A 42 -13.18 1.12 -3.97
N THR A 43 -13.64 0.57 -5.10
CA THR A 43 -13.09 -0.68 -5.65
C THR A 43 -11.61 -0.53 -5.98
N LEU A 44 -11.22 0.58 -6.61
CA LEU A 44 -9.83 0.85 -6.97
C LEU A 44 -8.95 1.04 -5.73
N ALA A 45 -9.42 1.76 -4.72
CA ALA A 45 -8.69 1.96 -3.47
C ALA A 45 -8.42 0.63 -2.77
N ARG A 46 -9.44 -0.25 -2.66
CA ARG A 46 -9.28 -1.60 -2.09
C ARG A 46 -8.24 -2.43 -2.84
N ARG A 47 -8.31 -2.46 -4.18
CA ARG A 47 -7.33 -3.19 -5.01
C ARG A 47 -5.91 -2.66 -4.86
N ARG A 48 -5.74 -1.34 -4.73
CA ARG A 48 -4.42 -0.73 -4.51
C ARG A 48 -3.86 -1.06 -3.13
N ILE A 49 -4.71 -1.06 -2.11
CA ILE A 49 -4.31 -1.47 -0.75
C ILE A 49 -3.78 -2.90 -0.76
N GLU A 50 -4.48 -3.81 -1.44
CA GLU A 50 -4.07 -5.20 -1.58
C GLU A 50 -2.74 -5.33 -2.34
N ALA A 51 -2.63 -4.72 -3.52
CA ALA A 51 -1.42 -4.80 -4.34
C ALA A 51 -0.18 -4.20 -3.64
N PHE A 52 -0.35 -3.07 -2.94
CA PHE A 52 0.74 -2.46 -2.18
C PHE A 52 1.08 -3.24 -0.92
N GLY A 53 0.12 -3.93 -0.30
CA GLY A 53 0.40 -4.89 0.78
C GLY A 53 1.35 -5.99 0.30
N ILE A 54 1.05 -6.62 -0.84
CA ILE A 54 1.92 -7.63 -1.46
C ILE A 54 3.33 -7.06 -1.73
N ALA A 55 3.42 -5.82 -2.22
CA ALA A 55 4.71 -5.18 -2.47
C ALA A 55 5.52 -4.98 -1.18
N VAL A 56 4.88 -4.58 -0.08
CA VAL A 56 5.54 -4.46 1.24
C VAL A 56 6.03 -5.82 1.71
N ASP A 57 5.18 -6.85 1.67
CA ASP A 57 5.54 -8.21 2.12
C ASP A 57 6.75 -8.76 1.36
N LEU A 58 6.86 -8.47 0.05
CA LEU A 58 7.99 -8.89 -0.78
C LEU A 58 9.28 -8.11 -0.45
N ILE A 59 9.17 -6.81 -0.15
CA ILE A 59 10.32 -6.00 0.27
C ILE A 59 10.83 -6.46 1.64
N GLU A 60 9.94 -6.72 2.59
CA GLU A 60 10.29 -7.25 3.91
C GLU A 60 11.03 -8.59 3.80
N LYS A 61 10.52 -9.53 2.99
CA LYS A 61 11.19 -10.81 2.74
C LYS A 61 12.60 -10.66 2.16
N GLU A 62 12.79 -9.73 1.22
CA GLU A 62 14.12 -9.47 0.63
C GLU A 62 15.06 -8.87 1.68
N LEU A 63 14.59 -7.96 2.54
CA LEU A 63 15.38 -7.41 3.65
C LEU A 63 15.77 -8.48 4.67
N ASP A 64 14.82 -9.33 5.07
CA ASP A 64 15.07 -10.42 6.03
C ASP A 64 16.09 -11.43 5.46
N SER A 65 15.97 -11.76 4.16
CA SER A 65 16.89 -12.69 3.49
C SER A 65 18.34 -12.20 3.39
N LYS A 66 18.59 -10.91 3.56
CA LYS A 66 19.93 -10.31 3.56
C LYS A 66 20.54 -10.20 4.95
N ALA A 67 19.73 -10.33 6.00
CA ALA A 67 20.17 -10.26 7.38
C ALA A 67 20.73 -11.60 7.90
N GLU A 68 20.48 -12.70 7.19
CA GLU A 68 21.08 -14.04 7.38
C GLU A 68 22.42 -14.19 6.64
#